data_AF-A0A0S2DQ88-F1
#
_entry.id   AF-A0A0S2DQ88-F1
#
_cell.length_a   1.000
_cell.length_b   1.000
_cell.length_c   1.000
_cell.angle_alpha   90.00
_cell.angle_beta   90.00
_cell.angle_gamma   90.00
#
_symmetry.space_group_name_H-M   'P 1'
#
loop_
_entity.id
_entity.type
_entity.pdbx_description
1 polymer ?
#
loop_
_entity_poly.entity_id
_entity_poly.type
_entity_poly.pdbx_seq_one_letter_code
_entity_poly.pdbx_strand_id
1 'polypeptide(L)' 'MSPTHRTTLFAAFVAFAFAAGFAGSVAAAKPDCSPCVAIYDSCMARPDGNWEICAREHNLCAGPLGCRYLPE' A
#
# COMPACT_ATOMS: atom_id res chain seq x y z
N MET A 1 -39.84 -32.15 36.41
CA MET A 1 -38.40 -32.08 36.09
C MET A 1 -38.23 -32.01 34.57
N SER A 2 -37.57 -30.99 34.03
CA SER A 2 -36.99 -31.02 32.66
C SER A 2 -35.82 -30.03 32.62
N PRO A 3 -34.56 -30.49 32.70
CA PRO A 3 -33.36 -29.64 32.65
C PRO A 3 -32.80 -29.66 31.24
N THR A 4 -33.43 -28.97 30.28
CA THR A 4 -33.00 -29.07 28.87
C THR A 4 -33.06 -27.73 28.13
N HIS A 5 -32.72 -26.63 28.79
CA HIS A 5 -32.67 -25.31 28.11
C HIS A 5 -31.36 -24.55 28.34
N ARG A 6 -30.57 -24.92 29.35
CA ARG A 6 -29.37 -24.16 29.74
C ARG A 6 -28.10 -24.59 28.99
N THR A 7 -28.08 -25.78 28.40
CA THR A 7 -26.89 -26.38 27.80
C THR A 7 -26.71 -26.06 26.31
N THR A 8 -27.78 -25.68 25.61
CA THR A 8 -27.74 -25.37 24.16
C THR A 8 -27.25 -23.95 23.85
N LEU A 9 -27.30 -23.04 24.83
CA LEU A 9 -26.91 -21.65 24.64
C LEU A 9 -25.37 -21.46 24.59
N PHE A 10 -24.60 -22.29 25.29
CA PHE A 10 -23.14 -22.15 25.33
C PHE A 10 -22.45 -22.64 24.05
N ALA A 11 -23.01 -23.65 23.37
CA ALA A 11 -22.42 -24.20 22.15
C ALA A 11 -22.55 -23.24 20.94
N ALA A 12 -23.63 -22.44 20.89
CA ALA A 12 -23.83 -21.46 19.82
C ALA A 12 -22.85 -20.27 19.92
N PHE A 13 -22.44 -19.88 21.12
CA PHE A 13 -21.52 -18.76 21.33
C PHE A 13 -20.07 -19.07 20.91
N VAL A 14 -19.62 -20.31 21.04
CA VAL A 14 -18.24 -20.70 20.68
C VAL A 14 -18.05 -20.80 19.16
N ALA A 15 -19.11 -21.09 18.40
CA ALA A 15 -19.03 -21.19 16.94
C ALA A 15 -18.90 -19.83 16.22
N PHE A 16 -19.29 -18.71 16.85
CA PHE A 16 -19.29 -17.39 16.20
C PHE A 16 -17.93 -16.67 16.24
N ALA A 17 -16.95 -17.14 16.99
CA ALA A 17 -15.68 -16.43 17.19
C ALA A 17 -14.56 -16.80 16.21
N PHE A 18 -14.72 -17.82 15.35
CA PHE A 18 -13.62 -18.35 14.54
C PHE A 18 -13.53 -17.77 13.11
N ALA A 19 -14.50 -16.97 12.65
CA ALA A 19 -14.57 -16.50 11.26
C ALA A 19 -13.98 -15.10 11.00
N ALA A 20 -13.56 -14.35 12.02
CA ALA A 20 -13.09 -12.97 11.85
C ALA A 20 -11.55 -12.83 11.69
N GLY A 21 -10.80 -13.94 11.67
CA GLY A 21 -9.33 -13.93 11.84
C GLY A 21 -8.46 -13.88 10.59
N PHE A 22 -9.01 -13.71 9.38
CA PHE A 22 -8.20 -13.71 8.15
C PHE A 22 -8.65 -12.66 7.11
N ALA A 23 -9.11 -11.49 7.56
CA ALA A 23 -8.97 -10.30 6.72
C ALA A 23 -7.49 -9.91 6.73
N GLY A 24 -6.68 -10.69 5.99
CA GLY A 24 -5.27 -10.42 5.77
C GLY A 24 -5.14 -8.98 5.34
N SER A 25 -4.42 -8.19 6.12
CA SER A 25 -4.00 -6.86 5.74
C SER A 25 -3.30 -6.98 4.40
N VAL A 26 -3.99 -6.63 3.32
CA VAL A 26 -3.31 -6.17 2.11
C VAL A 26 -2.60 -4.92 2.63
N ALA A 27 -1.33 -5.09 2.99
CA ALA A 27 -0.45 -3.95 3.13
C ALA A 27 -0.53 -3.33 1.74
N ALA A 28 -1.30 -2.26 1.61
CA ALA A 28 -1.27 -1.43 0.42
C ALA A 28 0.20 -1.08 0.27
N ALA A 29 0.89 -1.78 -0.64
CA ALA A 29 2.30 -1.56 -0.90
C ALA A 29 2.39 -0.08 -1.21
N LYS A 30 2.96 0.70 -0.28
CA LYS A 30 3.05 2.13 -0.46
C LYS A 30 3.91 2.31 -1.71
N PRO A 31 3.46 3.10 -2.71
CA PRO A 31 4.23 3.26 -3.92
C PRO A 31 5.62 3.79 -3.55
N ASP A 32 6.65 3.00 -3.85
CA ASP A 32 8.03 3.39 -3.59
C ASP A 32 8.46 4.35 -4.70
N CYS A 33 8.46 5.64 -4.38
CA CYS A 33 8.83 6.71 -5.30
C CYS A 33 10.32 7.07 -5.21
N SER A 34 11.07 6.45 -4.29
CA SER A 34 12.50 6.69 -4.11
C SER A 34 13.32 6.49 -5.39
N PRO A 35 13.08 5.48 -6.24
CA PRO A 35 13.86 5.33 -7.47
C PRO A 35 13.63 6.48 -8.45
N CYS A 36 12.41 7.03 -8.54
CA CYS A 36 12.13 8.15 -9.43
C CYS A 36 12.77 9.45 -8.94
N VAL A 37 12.84 9.65 -7.62
CA VAL A 37 13.58 10.78 -7.03
C VAL A 37 15.08 10.63 -7.30
N ALA A 38 15.64 9.42 -7.17
CA ALA A 38 17.04 9.17 -7.49
C ALA A 38 17.38 9.44 -8.96
N ILE A 39 16.46 9.14 -9.89
CA ILE A 39 16.62 9.50 -11.32
C ILE A 39 16.74 11.02 -11.46
N TYR A 40 15.82 11.78 -10.86
CA TYR A 40 15.86 13.25 -10.88
C TYR A 40 17.18 13.79 -10.31
N ASP A 41 17.58 13.33 -9.13
CA ASP A 41 18.81 13.79 -8.46
C ASP A 41 20.05 13.45 -9.28
N SER A 42 20.09 12.25 -9.87
CA SER A 42 21.20 11.83 -10.72
C SER A 42 21.30 12.68 -11.99
N CYS A 43 20.16 13.09 -12.55
CA CYS A 43 20.10 13.96 -13.71
C CYS A 43 20.54 15.39 -13.37
N MET A 44 20.08 15.93 -12.24
CA MET A 44 20.46 17.26 -11.75
C MET A 44 21.93 17.34 -11.31
N ALA A 45 22.54 16.22 -10.91
CA ALA A 45 23.96 16.14 -10.57
C ALA A 45 24.88 16.21 -11.80
N ARG A 46 24.33 16.07 -13.02
CA ARG A 46 25.11 16.17 -14.25
C ARG A 46 25.45 17.64 -14.56
N PRO A 47 26.64 17.93 -15.11
CA PRO A 47 27.03 19.30 -15.48
C PRO A 47 26.13 19.89 -16.59
N ASP A 48 25.46 19.04 -17.36
CA ASP A 48 24.47 19.35 -18.39
C ASP A 48 23.01 19.14 -17.92
N GLY A 49 22.79 18.95 -16.61
CA GLY A 49 21.47 18.68 -16.05
C GLY A 49 20.49 19.84 -16.31
N ASN A 50 19.50 19.60 -17.18
CA ASN A 50 18.39 20.52 -17.40
C ASN A 50 17.18 20.06 -16.58
N TRP A 51 16.64 20.97 -15.78
CA TRP A 51 15.53 20.68 -14.88
C TRP A 51 14.29 20.12 -15.61
N GLU A 52 13.95 20.62 -16.81
CA GLU A 52 12.79 20.14 -17.60
C GLU A 52 12.99 18.67 -18.02
N ILE A 53 14.22 18.31 -18.41
CA ILE A 53 14.58 16.95 -18.81
C ILE A 53 14.57 16.02 -17.60
N CYS A 54 15.15 16.46 -16.49
CA CYS A 54 15.18 15.68 -15.26
C CYS A 54 13.77 15.46 -14.69
N ALA A 55 12.90 16.47 -14.74
CA ALA A 55 11.50 16.37 -14.34
C ALA A 55 10.73 15.40 -15.24
N ARG A 56 10.96 15.43 -16.55
CA ARG A 56 10.39 14.46 -17.49
C ARG A 56 10.82 13.03 -17.20
N GLU A 57 12.10 12.78 -16.96
CA GLU A 57 12.61 11.44 -16.62
C GLU A 57 12.01 10.94 -15.30
N HIS A 58 11.89 11.82 -14.30
CA HIS A 58 11.16 11.51 -13.07
C HIS A 58 9.70 11.13 -13.35
N ASN A 59 9.00 11.92 -14.17
CA ASN A 59 7.59 11.72 -14.49
C ASN A 59 7.33 10.39 -15.21
N LEU A 60 8.22 9.99 -16.12
CA LEU A 60 8.17 8.69 -16.79
C LEU A 60 8.26 7.51 -15.80
N CYS A 61 9.06 7.66 -14.73
CA CYS A 61 9.13 6.69 -13.65
C CYS A 61 7.93 6.78 -12.68
N ALA A 62 7.49 7.99 -12.37
CA ALA A 62 6.47 8.26 -11.36
C ALA A 62 5.07 7.80 -11.79
N GLY A 63 4.74 7.89 -13.09
CA GLY A 63 3.44 7.53 -13.63
C GLY A 63 2.98 6.10 -13.33
N PRO A 64 3.73 5.05 -13.73
CA PRO A 64 3.34 3.67 -13.46
C PRO A 64 3.31 3.31 -11.96
N LEU A 65 4.04 4.05 -11.13
CA LEU A 65 4.10 3.85 -9.68
C LEU A 65 3.03 4.65 -8.93
N GLY A 66 2.27 5.52 -9.59
CA GLY A 66 1.30 6.40 -8.92
C GLY A 66 1.96 7.44 -8.00
N CYS A 67 3.19 7.83 -8.33
CA CYS A 67 3.96 8.83 -7.61
C CYS A 67 3.62 10.25 -8.07
N ARG A 68 4.04 11.25 -7.29
CA ARG A 68 3.82 12.66 -7.62
C ARG A 68 4.66 13.06 -8.83
N TYR A 69 4.04 13.73 -9.80
CA TYR A 69 4.74 14.34 -10.92
C TYR A 69 5.42 15.66 -10.52
N LEU A 70 6.56 15.95 -11.13
CA LEU A 70 7.22 17.24 -11.11
C LEU A 70 6.72 18.10 -12.28
N PRO A 71 6.67 19.44 -12.11
CA PRO A 71 6.40 20.34 -13.23
C PRO A 71 7.52 20.18 -14.28
N GLU A 72 7.16 20.26 -15.56
CA GLU A 72 8.11 20.30 -16.68
C GLU A 72 8.35 21.74 -17.13
#